data_AF-A0A140IN59-F1
#
_entry.id   AF-A0A140IN59-F1
#
_cell.length_a   1.000
_cell.length_b   1.000
_cell.length_c   1.000
_cell.angle_alpha   90.00
_cell.angle_beta   90.00
_cell.angle_gamma   90.00
#
_symmetry.space_group_name_H-M   'P 1'
#
loop_
_entity.id
_entity.type
_entity.pdbx_description
1 polymer ?
#
loop_
_entity_poly.entity_id
_entity_poly.type
_entity_poly.pdbx_seq_one_letter_code
_entity_poly.pdbx_strand_id
1 'polypeptide(L)'
;KSRLGWGLVVDINETTFELRLGILQAKMKQMNMYVPDDVLKFLARNIKSNIRELEGALNKVAHTLLIGRSMTVESASEILADLLRSNLKPITIAEIQ
;
A
#
# COMPACT_ATOMS: atom_id res chain seq x y z
N LYS A 1 6.76 39.17 5.09
CA LYS A 1 7.73 38.29 5.81
C LYS A 1 6.94 37.15 6.46
N SER A 2 6.86 35.99 5.81
CA SER A 2 5.99 34.85 6.21
C SER A 2 6.74 33.88 7.12
N ARG A 3 6.07 33.40 8.18
CA ARG A 3 6.59 32.52 9.26
C ARG A 3 6.70 31.03 8.85
N LEU A 4 6.79 30.73 7.56
CA LEU A 4 6.82 29.36 7.05
C LEU A 4 8.26 28.84 6.91
N GLY A 5 9.00 28.76 8.02
CA GLY A 5 10.40 28.33 7.99
C GLY A 5 10.95 27.75 9.29
N TRP A 6 10.08 27.40 10.25
CA TRP A 6 10.50 26.85 11.56
C TRP A 6 10.24 25.35 11.69
N GLY A 7 9.78 24.70 10.62
CA GLY A 7 9.65 23.25 10.57
C GLY A 7 10.89 22.63 9.96
N LEU A 8 11.42 21.58 10.59
CA LEU A 8 12.48 20.74 10.06
C LEU A 8 11.96 20.14 8.73
N VAL A 9 12.45 20.66 7.60
CA VAL A 9 12.12 20.11 6.28
C VAL A 9 12.93 18.82 6.13
N VAL A 10 12.29 17.68 6.39
CA VAL A 10 12.87 16.37 6.12
C VAL A 10 12.36 15.88 4.79
N ASP A 11 13.28 15.45 3.94
CA ASP A 11 12.95 14.76 2.70
C ASP A 11 12.28 13.42 3.02
N ILE A 12 11.06 13.24 2.52
CA ILE A 12 10.38 11.94 2.54
C ILE A 12 10.85 11.19 1.30
N ASN A 13 11.85 10.33 1.48
CA ASN A 13 12.36 9.47 0.41
C ASN A 13 11.37 8.34 0.09
N GLU A 14 11.45 7.81 -1.14
CA GLU A 14 10.71 6.61 -1.50
C GLU A 14 10.99 5.46 -0.53
N THR A 15 9.94 4.76 -0.13
CA THR A 15 10.07 3.62 0.78
C THR A 15 10.82 2.48 0.09
N THR A 16 11.67 1.75 0.82
CA THR A 16 12.27 0.53 0.28
C THR A 16 11.26 -0.61 0.29
N PHE A 17 11.51 -1.67 -0.50
CA PHE A 17 10.65 -2.86 -0.48
C PHE A 17 10.57 -3.47 0.92
N GLU A 18 11.72 -3.55 1.60
CA GLU A 18 11.87 -4.09 2.95
C GLU A 18 11.05 -3.27 3.95
N LEU A 19 11.08 -1.94 3.82
CA LEU A 19 10.30 -1.06 4.69
C LEU A 19 8.80 -1.24 4.44
N ARG A 20 8.34 -1.30 3.19
CA ARG A 20 6.93 -1.56 2.87
C ARG A 20 6.47 -2.93 3.40
N LEU A 21 7.28 -3.97 3.22
CA LEU A 21 6.98 -5.30 3.75
C LEU A 21 6.91 -5.28 5.28
N GLY A 22 7.86 -4.61 5.95
CA GLY A 22 7.88 -4.47 7.41
C GLY A 22 6.64 -3.72 7.95
N ILE A 23 6.20 -2.66 7.26
CA ILE A 23 4.96 -1.94 7.59
C ILE A 23 3.77 -2.90 7.50
N LEU A 24 3.63 -3.65 6.40
CA LEU A 24 2.54 -4.61 6.22
C LEU A 24 2.54 -5.68 7.32
N GLN A 25 3.70 -6.27 7.63
CA GLN A 25 3.84 -7.29 8.67
C GLN A 25 3.47 -6.76 10.06
N ALA A 26 3.93 -5.54 10.40
CA ALA A 26 3.57 -4.89 11.66
C ALA A 26 2.06 -4.67 11.77
N LYS A 27 1.42 -4.23 10.69
CA LYS A 27 -0.05 -4.03 10.63
C LYS A 27 -0.81 -5.34 10.76
N MET A 28 -0.38 -6.40 10.08
CA MET A 28 -0.99 -7.73 10.21
C MET A 28 -0.97 -8.24 11.64
N LYS A 29 0.16 -8.03 12.34
CA LYS A 29 0.30 -8.36 13.76
C LYS A 29 -0.65 -7.53 14.64
N GLN A 30 -0.79 -6.24 14.37
CA GLN A 30 -1.71 -5.36 15.11
C GLN A 30 -3.18 -5.75 14.91
N MET A 31 -3.56 -6.16 13.70
CA MET A 31 -4.92 -6.59 13.39
C MET A 31 -5.22 -8.03 13.82
N ASN A 32 -4.21 -8.78 14.30
CA ASN A 32 -4.31 -10.18 14.67
C ASN A 32 -4.91 -11.07 13.56
N MET A 33 -4.51 -10.81 12.31
CA MET A 33 -4.95 -11.57 11.14
C MET A 33 -3.76 -12.26 10.48
N TYR A 34 -4.07 -13.30 9.71
CA TYR A 34 -3.09 -14.00 8.89
C TYR A 34 -3.34 -13.70 7.42
N VAL A 35 -2.34 -13.11 6.76
CA VAL A 35 -2.29 -12.95 5.29
C VAL A 35 -1.04 -13.70 4.83
N PRO A 36 -1.13 -14.53 3.78
CA PRO A 36 0.03 -15.25 3.27
C PRO A 36 1.16 -14.30 2.86
N ASP A 37 2.40 -14.70 3.16
CA ASP A 37 3.59 -13.86 2.94
C ASP A 37 3.78 -13.49 1.46
N ASP A 38 3.44 -14.39 0.54
CA ASP A 38 3.50 -14.12 -0.90
C ASP A 38 2.57 -12.97 -1.32
N VAL A 39 1.41 -12.85 -0.66
CA VAL A 39 0.47 -11.75 -0.86
C VAL A 39 1.05 -10.45 -0.30
N LEU A 40 1.67 -10.48 0.89
CA LEU A 40 2.33 -9.30 1.46
C LEU A 40 3.48 -8.81 0.58
N LYS A 41 4.32 -9.73 0.08
CA LYS A 41 5.39 -9.45 -0.88
C LYS A 41 4.83 -8.90 -2.19
N PHE A 42 3.71 -9.43 -2.67
CA PHE A 42 3.02 -8.92 -3.85
C PHE A 42 2.57 -7.46 -3.65
N LEU A 43 1.94 -7.14 -2.52
CA LEU A 43 1.53 -5.77 -2.19
C LEU A 43 2.74 -4.82 -2.14
N ALA A 44 3.80 -5.21 -1.42
CA ALA A 44 5.01 -4.39 -1.26
C ALA A 44 5.78 -4.16 -2.57
N ARG A 45 5.66 -5.06 -3.56
CA ARG A 45 6.28 -4.89 -4.88
C ARG A 45 5.48 -3.96 -5.79
N ASN A 46 4.16 -4.06 -5.75
CA ASN A 46 3.29 -3.40 -6.72
C ASN A 46 2.77 -2.02 -6.26
N ILE A 47 2.76 -1.75 -4.96
CA ILE A 47 2.28 -0.48 -4.40
C ILE A 47 3.48 0.33 -3.91
N LYS A 48 3.93 1.28 -4.73
CA LYS A 48 5.12 2.11 -4.47
C LYS A 48 4.80 3.59 -4.26
N SER A 49 3.56 4.00 -4.57
CA SER A 49 3.10 5.39 -4.53
C SER A 49 3.25 6.06 -3.16
N ASN A 50 2.62 5.50 -2.11
CA ASN A 50 2.67 6.01 -0.74
C ASN A 50 2.16 4.98 0.28
N ILE A 51 2.43 5.22 1.57
CA ILE A 51 2.06 4.32 2.67
C ILE A 51 0.53 4.18 2.81
N ARG A 52 -0.26 5.23 2.52
CA ARG A 52 -1.72 5.20 2.66
C ARG A 52 -2.35 4.21 1.68
N GLU A 53 -1.88 4.18 0.43
CA GLU A 53 -2.33 3.21 -0.56
C GLU A 53 -1.91 1.78 -0.21
N LEU A 54 -0.70 1.61 0.31
CA LEU A 54 -0.20 0.32 0.79
C LEU A 54 -1.07 -0.26 1.91
N GLU A 55 -1.38 0.57 2.92
CA GLU A 55 -2.28 0.19 4.02
C GLU A 55 -3.72 -0.03 3.54
N GLY A 56 -4.21 0.81 2.61
CA GLY A 56 -5.53 0.67 2.01
C GLY A 56 -5.71 -0.67 1.29
N ALA A 57 -4.70 -1.10 0.53
CA ALA A 57 -4.71 -2.40 -0.12
C ALA A 57 -4.70 -3.55 0.89
N LEU A 58 -3.90 -3.46 1.95
CA LEU A 58 -3.89 -4.44 3.03
C LEU A 58 -5.27 -4.56 3.70
N ASN A 59 -5.93 -3.43 3.99
CA ASN A 59 -7.27 -3.43 4.59
C ASN A 59 -8.31 -4.09 3.67
N LYS A 60 -8.22 -3.90 2.35
CA LYS A 60 -9.13 -4.53 1.39
C LYS A 60 -8.92 -6.06 1.34
N VAL A 61 -7.66 -6.49 1.35
CA VAL A 61 -7.28 -7.92 1.44
C VAL A 61 -7.79 -8.53 2.75
N ALA A 62 -7.55 -7.86 3.87
CA ALA A 62 -8.02 -8.25 5.20
C ALA A 62 -9.54 -8.43 5.27
N HIS A 63 -10.30 -7.46 4.76
CA HIS A 63 -11.76 -7.54 4.74
C HIS A 63 -12.26 -8.76 3.94
N THR A 64 -11.58 -9.11 2.86
CA THR A 64 -11.94 -10.28 2.04
C THR A 64 -11.68 -11.60 2.78
N LEU A 65 -10.60 -11.68 3.55
CA LEU A 65 -10.30 -12.84 4.40
C LEU A 65 -11.39 -13.06 5.46
N LEU A 66 -11.96 -11.98 6.02
CA LEU A 66 -13.06 -12.07 6.99
C LEU A 66 -14.35 -12.67 6.38
N ILE A 67 -14.51 -12.58 5.06
CA ILE A 67 -15.64 -13.17 4.32
C ILE A 67 -15.39 -14.68 4.05
N GLY A 68 -14.30 -15.26 4.55
CA GLY A 68 -14.01 -16.69 4.49
C GLY A 68 -13.41 -17.15 3.16
N ARG A 69 -12.89 -16.23 2.34
CA ARG A 69 -12.15 -16.57 1.13
C ARG A 69 -10.68 -16.82 1.45
N SER A 70 -10.11 -17.90 0.93
CA SER A 70 -8.67 -18.07 0.91
C SER A 70 -8.04 -16.94 0.10
N MET A 71 -6.97 -16.35 0.62
CA MET A 71 -6.25 -15.28 -0.08
C MET A 71 -5.04 -15.87 -0.81
N THR A 72 -5.01 -15.73 -2.13
CA THR A 72 -3.85 -16.01 -2.97
C THR A 72 -3.39 -14.73 -3.68
N VAL A 73 -2.25 -14.80 -4.37
CA VAL A 73 -1.75 -13.66 -5.15
C VAL A 73 -2.72 -13.32 -6.29
N GLU A 74 -3.32 -14.33 -6.91
CA GLU A 74 -4.31 -14.19 -7.98
C GLU A 74 -5.55 -13.47 -7.46
N SER A 75 -6.14 -13.93 -6.34
CA SER A 75 -7.32 -13.29 -5.77
C SER A 75 -7.02 -11.85 -5.32
N ALA A 76 -5.83 -11.61 -4.75
CA ALA A 76 -5.41 -10.27 -4.36
C ALA A 76 -5.27 -9.34 -5.58
N SER A 77 -4.70 -9.84 -6.67
CA SER A 77 -4.55 -9.10 -7.94
C SER A 77 -5.91 -8.71 -8.53
N GLU A 78 -6.90 -9.61 -8.50
CA GLU A 78 -8.26 -9.32 -8.96
C GLU A 78 -8.93 -8.24 -8.11
N ILE A 79 -8.89 -8.38 -6.79
CA ILE A 79 -9.51 -7.45 -5.84
C ILE A 79 -8.89 -6.04 -5.92
N LEU A 80 -7.59 -5.99 -6.23
CA LEU A 80 -6.80 -4.76 -6.27
C LEU A 80 -6.58 -4.22 -7.69
N ALA A 81 -7.20 -4.81 -8.72
CA ALA A 81 -6.98 -4.44 -10.11
C ALA A 81 -7.09 -2.93 -10.37
N ASP A 82 -8.11 -2.28 -9.82
CA ASP A 82 -8.31 -0.82 -9.99
C ASP A 82 -7.21 0.00 -9.28
N LEU A 83 -6.82 -0.42 -8.07
CA LEU A 83 -5.75 0.25 -7.30
C LEU A 83 -4.40 0.12 -8.02
N LEU A 84 -4.13 -1.06 -8.58
CA LEU A 84 -2.90 -1.34 -9.32
C LEU A 84 -2.84 -0.56 -10.63
N ARG A 85 -3.96 -0.40 -11.34
CA ARG A 85 -4.05 0.45 -12.54
C ARG A 85 -3.73 1.90 -12.22
N SER A 86 -4.22 2.42 -11.10
CA SER A 86 -3.92 3.79 -10.65
C SER A 86 -2.46 3.98 -10.22
N ASN A 87 -1.81 2.95 -9.65
CA ASN A 87 -0.38 2.99 -9.34
C ASN A 87 0.52 2.99 -10.59
N LEU A 88 0.05 2.41 -11.70
CA LEU A 88 0.80 2.37 -12.96
C LEU A 88 0.69 3.65 -13.79
N LYS A 89 -0.29 4.51 -13.50
CA LYS A 89 -0.39 5.81 -14.16
C LYS A 89 0.45 6.82 -13.40
N PRO A 90 1.54 7.36 -13.98
CA PRO A 90 2.09 8.58 -13.46
C PRO A 90 0.99 9.64 -13.56
N ILE A 91 0.57 10.22 -12.43
CA ILE A 91 -0.29 11.39 -12.41
C ILE A 91 0.50 12.52 -13.06
N THR A 92 0.37 12.65 -14.37
CA THR A 92 0.90 13.78 -15.11
C THR A 92 -0.12 14.91 -15.02
N ILE A 93 0.36 16.16 -14.96
CA ILE A 93 -0.47 17.37 -14.86
C ILE A 93 -1.55 17.43 -15.97
N ALA A 94 -1.41 16.65 -17.04
CA ALA A 94 -2.37 16.50 -18.12
C ALA A 94 -3.69 15.79 -17.76
N GLU A 95 -3.82 15.09 -16.63
CA GLU A 95 -5.05 14.35 -16.26
C GLU A 95 -6.02 15.13 -15.34
N ILE A 96 -5.72 16.38 -14.98
CA ILE A 96 -6.65 17.26 -14.22
C ILE A 96 -7.34 18.18 -15.24
N GLN A 97 -8.54 17.80 -15.70
CA GLN A 97 -9.44 18.66 -16.49
C GLN A 97 -10.59 19.17 -15.63
#